data_AF-A0A9E5P5S9-F1
#
_entry.id   AF-A0A9E5P5S9-F1
#
_cell.length_a   1.000
_cell.length_b   1.000
_cell.length_c   1.000
_cell.angle_alpha   90.00
_cell.angle_beta   90.00
_cell.angle_gamma   90.00
#
_symmetry.space_group_name_H-M   'P 1'
#
loop_
_entity.id
_entity.type
_entity.pdbx_description
1 polymer ?
#
loop_
_entity_poly.entity_id
_entity_poly.type
_entity_poly.pdbx_seq_one_letter_code
_entity_poly.pdbx_strand_id
1 'polypeptide(L)' 'GSVQSVMPLSEDQAIKLTTAYYYTPQGRSIEHTGIVPDVAVDEASADGDGAGQLLGQALDVLKEEHGRRLHARL' A
#
# COMPACT_ATOMS: atom_id res chain seq x y z
N GLY A 1 3.22 -7.96 4.78
CA GLY A 1 3.91 -8.75 3.75
C GLY A 1 4.79 -9.78 4.43
N SER A 2 4.92 -10.97 3.83
CA SER A 2 5.68 -12.08 4.39
C SER A 2 6.54 -12.75 3.32
N VAL A 3 7.65 -13.36 3.74
CA VAL A 3 8.47 -14.23 2.91
C VAL A 3 7.98 -15.66 3.08
N GLN A 4 7.84 -16.38 1.98
CA GLN A 4 7.38 -17.77 1.98
C GLN A 4 8.42 -18.68 1.32
N SER A 5 8.69 -19.80 1.96
CA SER A 5 9.56 -20.86 1.46
C SER A 5 8.72 -22.10 1.19
N VAL A 6 9.02 -22.80 0.09
CA VAL A 6 8.37 -24.06 -0.27
C VAL A 6 9.36 -25.19 -0.06
N MET A 7 9.02 -26.15 0.80
CA MET A 7 9.81 -27.34 1.09
C MET A 7 9.11 -28.57 0.51
N PRO A 8 9.68 -29.23 -0.51
CA PRO A 8 9.10 -30.45 -1.07
C PRO A 8 9.18 -31.61 -0.07
N LEU A 9 8.14 -32.45 -0.06
CA LEU A 9 8.04 -33.66 0.75
C LEU A 9 8.10 -34.94 -0.11
N SER A 10 7.55 -34.86 -1.33
CA SER A 10 7.62 -35.89 -2.38
C SER A 10 7.48 -35.20 -3.74
N GLU A 11 7.45 -35.95 -4.85
CA GLU A 11 7.32 -35.36 -6.19
C GLU A 11 6.07 -34.48 -6.34
N ASP A 12 4.97 -34.84 -5.68
CA ASP A 12 3.67 -34.17 -5.82
C ASP A 12 3.22 -33.42 -4.55
N GLN A 13 4.05 -33.36 -3.51
CA GLN A 13 3.67 -32.75 -2.23
C GLN A 13 4.74 -31.80 -1.70
N ALA A 14 4.32 -30.68 -1.10
CA ALA A 14 5.20 -29.72 -0.47
C ALA A 14 4.51 -28.98 0.68
N ILE A 15 5.31 -28.41 1.58
CA ILE A 15 4.87 -27.47 2.61
C ILE A 15 5.28 -26.07 2.22
N LYS A 16 4.33 -25.14 2.28
CA LYS A 16 4.60 -23.71 2.18
C LYS A 16 4.61 -23.10 3.57
N LEU A 17 5.73 -22.52 3.95
CA LEU A 17 5.94 -21.94 5.28
C LEU A 17 6.27 -20.46 5.18
N THR A 18 5.65 -19.64 6.02
CA THR A 18 6.07 -18.25 6.24
C THR A 18 7.34 -18.26 7.09
N THR A 19 8.43 -17.73 6.55
CA THR A 19 9.76 -17.76 7.19
C THR A 19 10.22 -16.40 7.69
N ALA A 20 9.60 -15.31 7.22
CA ALA A 20 9.87 -13.96 7.70
C ALA A 20 8.70 -13.01 7.41
N TYR A 21 8.72 -11.85 8.08
CA TYR A 21 7.77 -10.75 7.90
C TYR A 21 8.51 -9.47 7.50
N TYR A 22 7.89 -8.67 6.64
CA TYR A 22 8.39 -7.34 6.27
C TYR A 22 7.91 -6.29 7.26
N TYR A 23 8.86 -5.45 7.68
CA TYR A 23 8.62 -4.32 8.57
C TYR A 23 8.99 -3.01 7.87
N THR A 24 8.26 -1.95 8.17
CA THR A 24 8.65 -0.59 7.77
C THR A 24 9.90 -0.16 8.55
N PRO A 25 10.64 0.87 8.09
CA PRO A 25 11.77 1.42 8.85
C PRO A 25 11.41 1.86 10.28
N GLN A 26 10.13 2.18 10.52
CA GLN A 26 9.59 2.54 11.84
C GLN A 26 9.22 1.31 12.68
N GLY A 27 9.54 0.09 12.24
CA GLY A 27 9.30 -1.15 12.98
C GLY A 27 7.86 -1.66 12.93
N ARG A 28 6.98 -1.12 12.06
CA ARG A 28 5.60 -1.60 11.89
C ARG A 28 5.56 -2.79 10.93
N SER A 29 4.89 -3.89 11.31
CA SER A 29 4.63 -5.01 10.39
C SER A 29 3.66 -4.59 9.29
N ILE A 30 3.97 -4.97 8.04
CA ILE A 30 3.06 -4.79 6.89
C ILE A 30 2.04 -5.94 6.84
N GLU A 31 2.31 -7.04 7.53
CA GLU A 31 1.48 -8.23 7.51
C GLU A 31 0.16 -8.01 8.28
N HIS A 32 -0.93 -8.52 7.70
CA HIS A 32 -2.35 -8.27 8.06
C HIS A 32 -2.84 -6.80 8.12
N THR A 33 -1.95 -5.81 8.22
CA THR A 33 -2.29 -4.40 8.46
C THR A 33 -2.19 -3.54 7.20
N GLY A 34 -1.35 -3.91 6.23
CA GLY A 34 -1.10 -3.12 5.04
C GLY A 34 -0.37 -1.80 5.32
N ILE A 35 -0.47 -0.84 4.40
CA ILE A 35 0.06 0.53 4.54
C ILE A 35 -1.11 1.50 4.49
N VAL A 36 -1.28 2.27 5.56
CA VAL A 36 -2.23 3.38 5.61
C VAL A 36 -1.68 4.53 4.76
N PRO A 37 -2.44 5.06 3.78
CA PRO A 37 -2.02 6.24 3.03
C PRO A 37 -2.03 7.47 3.92
N ASP A 38 -1.14 8.43 3.66
CA ASP A 38 -1.12 9.69 4.42
C ASP A 38 -2.38 10.53 4.17
N VAL A 39 -2.95 10.43 2.97
CA VAL A 39 -4.23 11.04 2.61
C VAL A 39 -5.09 10.00 1.90
N ALA A 40 -6.27 9.71 2.44
CA ALA A 40 -7.24 8.83 1.82
C ALA A 40 -8.01 9.59 0.72
N VAL A 41 -8.28 8.91 -0.40
CA VAL A 41 -9.12 9.41 -1.49
C VAL A 41 -10.25 8.40 -1.66
N ASP A 42 -11.50 8.87 -1.64
CA ASP A 42 -12.66 7.99 -1.73
C ASP A 42 -12.77 7.36 -3.13
N GLU A 43 -13.04 6.06 -3.16
CA GLU A 43 -13.32 5.35 -4.42
C GLU A 43 -14.57 5.94 -5.07
N ALA A 44 -14.43 6.45 -6.30
CA ALA A 44 -15.57 6.88 -7.09
C ALA A 44 -16.54 5.70 -7.24
N SER A 45 -17.80 5.91 -6.87
CA SER A 45 -18.88 4.93 -7.03
C SER A 45 -18.83 4.31 -8.44
N ALA A 46 -19.05 3.00 -8.53
CA ALA A 46 -18.75 2.11 -9.65
C ALA A 46 -19.47 2.38 -10.99
N ASP A 47 -19.95 3.61 -11.22
CA ASP A 47 -20.69 4.03 -12.38
C ASP A 47 -19.85 4.99 -13.24
N GLY A 48 -18.96 4.42 -14.07
CA GLY A 48 -18.30 5.10 -15.19
C GLY A 48 -17.04 5.91 -14.87
N ASP A 49 -15.92 5.54 -15.53
CA ASP A 49 -14.58 6.16 -15.45
C ASP A 49 -14.07 6.54 -14.05
N GLY A 50 -14.30 5.67 -13.07
CA GLY A 50 -13.79 5.87 -11.70
C GLY A 50 -12.26 6.00 -11.62
N ALA A 51 -11.52 5.42 -12.56
CA ALA A 51 -10.07 5.53 -12.60
C ALA A 51 -9.58 6.95 -12.95
N GLY A 52 -10.19 7.62 -13.93
CA GLY A 52 -9.86 9.00 -14.29
C GLY A 52 -10.16 9.99 -13.17
N GLN A 53 -11.28 9.79 -12.48
CA GLN A 53 -11.72 10.66 -11.39
C GLN A 53 -10.84 10.52 -10.13
N LEU A 54 -10.46 9.29 -9.78
CA LEU A 54 -9.50 9.01 -8.70
C LEU A 54 -8.13 9.63 -8.94
N LEU A 55 -7.64 9.56 -10.18
CA LEU A 55 -6.36 10.15 -10.55
C LEU A 55 -6.39 11.68 -10.42
N GLY A 56 -7.48 12.32 -10.85
CA GLY A 56 -7.67 13.77 -10.69
C GLY A 56 -7.65 14.19 -9.22
N GLN A 57 -8.44 13.51 -8.37
CA GLN A 57 -8.49 13.77 -6.93
C GLN A 57 -7.13 13.58 -6.25
N ALA A 58 -6.41 12.49 -6.57
CA ALA A 58 -5.08 12.24 -6.04
C ALA A 58 -4.08 13.33 -6.46
N LEU A 59 -4.17 13.81 -7.70
CA LEU A 59 -3.32 14.89 -8.20
C LEU A 59 -3.59 16.22 -7.49
N ASP A 60 -4.86 16.54 -7.24
CA ASP A 60 -5.24 17.78 -6.54
C ASP A 60 -4.77 17.76 -5.08
N VAL A 61 -4.93 16.63 -4.38
CA VAL A 61 -4.34 16.42 -3.04
C VAL A 61 -2.83 16.65 -3.04
N LEU A 62 -2.10 16.08 -4.01
CA LEU A 62 -0.65 16.24 -4.10
C LEU A 62 -0.24 17.69 -4.35
N LYS A 63 -0.97 18.42 -5.21
CA LYS A 63 -0.70 19.85 -5.48
C LYS A 63 -0.92 20.70 -4.23
N GLU A 64 -2.01 20.46 -3.50
CA GLU A 64 -2.31 21.18 -2.26
C GLU A 64 -1.26 20.93 -1.17
N GLU A 65 -0.91 19.66 -0.93
CA GLU A 65 0.09 19.29 0.07
C GLU A 65 1.48 19.84 -0.25
N HIS A 66 1.88 19.83 -1.52
CA HIS A 66 3.15 20.40 -1.93
C HIS A 66 3.17 21.93 -1.75
N GLY A 67 2.06 22.61 -2.05
CA GLY A 67 1.88 24.04 -1.80
C GLY A 67 1.98 24.39 -0.30
N ARG A 68 1.32 23.62 0.58
CA ARG A 68 1.36 23.82 2.04
C ARG A 68 2.76 23.67 2.62
N ARG A 69 3.54 22.69 2.14
CA ARG A 69 4.92 22.46 2.59
C ARG A 69 5.89 23.56 2.18
N LEU A 70 5.63 24.26 1.08
CA LEU A 70 6.43 25.41 0.64
C LEU A 70 6.15 26.67 1.49
N HIS A 71 4.91 26.86 1.95
CA HIS A 71 4.54 27.99 2.81
C HIS A 71 4.88 27.80 4.30
N ALA A 72 5.01 26.57 4.78
CA ALA A 72 5.30 26.25 6.19
C ALA A 72 6.79 26.41 6.60
N ARG A 73 7.64 27.02 5.76
CA ARG A 73 9.10 27.18 5.99
C ARG A 73 9.58 28.63 6.13
N LEU A 74 8.67 29.59 6.38
CA LEU A 74 9.00 30.95 6.80
C LEU A 74 8.59 31.13 8.27
#